data_AF-A0A6J5JYS0-F1
#
_entry.id   AF-A0A6J5JYS0-F1
#
_cell.length_a   1.000
_cell.length_b   1.000
_cell.length_c   1.000
_cell.angle_alpha   90.00
_cell.angle_beta   90.00
_cell.angle_gamma   90.00
#
_symmetry.space_group_name_H-M   'P 1'
#
loop_
_entity.id
_entity.type
_entity.pdbx_description
1 polymer ?
#
loop_
_entity_poly.entity_id
_entity_poly.type
_entity_poly.pdbx_seq_one_letter_code
_entity_poly.pdbx_strand_id
1 'polypeptide(L)'
;MIYVSSQHAPGYIASCLQNRLSRVRLARVGSATEIAVGSDSNNSYFVTLTPSNAGSVIKVMRPANAPDDPPEPEMRFTIARCAT
;
A
#
# COMPACT_ATOMS: atom_id res chain seq x y z
N MET A 1 5.74 4.33 -10.23
CA MET A 1 6.01 3.20 -9.31
C MET A 1 6.97 3.66 -8.24
N ILE A 2 6.72 3.32 -6.97
CA ILE A 2 7.47 3.80 -5.80
C ILE A 2 7.93 2.60 -4.96
N TYR A 3 9.12 2.68 -4.38
CA TYR A 3 9.63 1.71 -3.40
C TYR A 3 10.05 2.41 -2.11
N VAL A 4 9.69 1.81 -0.97
CA VAL A 4 10.02 2.32 0.37
C VAL A 4 10.44 1.13 1.24
N SER A 5 11.55 1.26 1.97
CA SER A 5 11.92 0.31 3.02
C SER A 5 11.37 0.78 4.36
N SER A 6 10.95 -0.16 5.19
CA SER A 6 10.45 0.11 6.55
C SER A 6 10.99 -0.92 7.53
N GLN A 7 11.21 -0.49 8.77
CA GLN A 7 11.52 -1.39 9.89
C GLN A 7 10.28 -2.11 10.41
N HIS A 8 9.08 -1.65 10.03
CA HIS A 8 7.83 -2.25 10.44
C HIS A 8 7.52 -3.52 9.65
N ALA A 9 6.91 -4.49 10.34
CA ALA A 9 6.41 -5.70 9.72
C ALA A 9 5.25 -5.39 8.75
N PRO A 10 5.03 -6.21 7.69
CA PRO A 10 3.94 -5.99 6.74
C PRO A 10 2.56 -5.82 7.39
N GLY A 11 2.28 -6.59 8.44
CA GLY A 11 1.00 -6.51 9.17
C GLY A 11 0.75 -5.13 9.80
N TYR A 12 1.77 -4.52 10.39
CA TYR A 12 1.67 -3.18 10.98
C TYR A 12 1.35 -2.14 9.90
N ILE A 13 2.07 -2.18 8.79
CA ILE A 13 1.88 -1.25 7.67
C ILE A 13 0.50 -1.44 7.05
N ALA A 14 0.08 -2.69 6.85
CA ALA A 14 -1.24 -3.02 6.30
C ALA A 14 -2.37 -2.46 7.18
N SER A 15 -2.29 -2.65 8.50
CA SER A 15 -3.25 -2.07 9.44
C SER A 15 -3.22 -0.54 9.45
N CYS A 16 -2.04 0.07 9.40
CA CYS A 16 -1.92 1.52 9.32
C CYS A 16 -2.57 2.09 8.06
N LEU A 17 -2.35 1.46 6.90
CA LEU A 17 -2.96 1.87 5.63
C LEU A 17 -4.48 1.67 5.64
N GLN A 18 -4.96 0.53 6.16
CA GLN A 18 -6.39 0.25 6.28
C GLN A 18 -7.13 1.27 7.17
N ASN A 19 -6.46 1.77 8.21
CA ASN A 19 -7.04 2.76 9.12
C ASN A 19 -7.04 4.20 8.54
N ARG A 20 -6.20 4.49 7.55
CA ARG A 20 -6.01 5.85 7.01
C ARG A 20 -6.64 6.06 5.64
N LEU A 21 -6.73 5.00 4.85
CA LEU A 21 -7.29 5.04 3.50
C LEU A 21 -8.68 4.41 3.50
N SER A 22 -9.57 5.00 2.72
CA SER A 22 -10.87 4.39 2.46
C SER A 22 -10.75 3.34 1.34
N ARG A 23 -11.65 2.35 1.34
CA ARG A 23 -11.75 1.34 0.26
C ARG A 23 -10.45 0.57 0.03
N VAL A 24 -9.95 -0.02 1.12
CA VAL A 24 -8.75 -0.83 1.13
C VAL A 24 -9.13 -2.30 1.16
N ARG A 25 -8.60 -3.08 0.22
CA ARG A 25 -8.78 -4.52 0.16
C ARG A 25 -7.44 -5.22 0.29
N LEU A 26 -7.35 -6.13 1.24
CA LEU A 26 -6.13 -6.88 1.50
C LEU A 26 -6.26 -8.29 0.93
N ALA A 27 -5.18 -8.76 0.32
CA ALA A 27 -5.00 -10.13 -0.11
C ALA A 27 -3.62 -10.61 0.31
N ARG A 28 -3.48 -11.90 0.58
CA ARG A 28 -2.19 -12.51 0.89
C ARG A 28 -1.76 -13.37 -0.28
N VAL A 29 -0.57 -13.10 -0.82
CA VAL A 29 -0.02 -13.80 -1.99
C VAL A 29 1.36 -14.33 -1.60
N GLY A 30 1.42 -15.62 -1.27
CA GLY A 30 2.61 -16.22 -0.69
C GLY A 30 3.00 -15.56 0.63
N SER A 31 4.25 -15.08 0.72
CA SER A 31 4.74 -14.33 1.88
C SER A 31 4.39 -12.83 1.84
N ALA A 32 3.95 -12.31 0.69
CA ALA A 32 3.61 -10.90 0.53
C ALA A 32 2.16 -10.61 0.93
N THR A 33 1.92 -9.37 1.34
CA THR A 33 0.58 -8.81 1.51
C THR A 33 0.33 -7.81 0.38
N GLU A 34 -0.69 -8.05 -0.42
CA GLU A 34 -1.15 -7.12 -1.45
C GLU A 34 -2.32 -6.31 -0.93
N ILE A 35 -2.34 -5.04 -1.30
CA ILE A 35 -3.34 -4.09 -0.87
C ILE A 35 -3.82 -3.33 -2.11
N ALA A 36 -5.08 -3.53 -2.48
CA ALA A 36 -5.75 -2.71 -3.46
C ALA A 36 -6.40 -1.51 -2.76
N VAL A 37 -6.20 -0.32 -3.32
CA VAL A 37 -6.76 0.94 -2.81
C VAL A 37 -7.62 1.56 -3.91
N GLY A 38 -8.86 1.92 -3.57
CA GLY A 38 -9.81 2.56 -4.49
C GLY A 38 -11.09 1.74 -4.67
N SER A 39 -11.92 2.14 -5.63
CA SER A 39 -13.21 1.48 -5.86
C SER A 39 -13.05 0.01 -6.28
N ASP A 40 -13.99 -0.84 -5.88
CA ASP A 40 -13.93 -2.28 -6.16
C ASP A 40 -13.86 -2.60 -7.65
N SER A 41 -14.55 -1.80 -8.47
CA SER A 41 -14.60 -1.87 -9.93
C SER A 41 -13.41 -1.20 -10.62
N ASN A 42 -12.64 -0.37 -9.92
CA ASN A 42 -11.50 0.35 -10.50
C ASN A 42 -10.53 0.81 -9.39
N ASN A 43 -9.50 0.00 -9.16
CA ASN A 43 -8.47 0.31 -8.17
C ASN A 43 -7.55 1.42 -8.65
N SER A 44 -7.27 2.37 -7.75
CA SER A 44 -6.38 3.49 -8.01
C SER A 44 -4.93 3.12 -7.75
N TYR A 45 -4.66 2.27 -6.75
CA TYR A 45 -3.31 1.81 -6.41
C TYR A 45 -3.28 0.34 -6.02
N PHE A 46 -2.11 -0.26 -6.24
CA PHE A 46 -1.73 -1.56 -5.70
C PHE A 46 -0.47 -1.37 -4.86
N VAL A 47 -0.53 -1.78 -3.60
CA VAL A 47 0.60 -1.79 -2.68
C VAL A 47 0.96 -3.24 -2.39
N THR A 48 2.22 -3.60 -2.61
CA THR A 48 2.76 -4.91 -2.23
C THR A 48 3.70 -4.71 -1.05
N LEU A 49 3.44 -5.41 0.05
CA LEU A 49 4.27 -5.45 1.24
C LEU A 49 4.99 -6.80 1.28
N THR A 50 6.29 -6.78 1.04
CA THR A 50 7.13 -7.98 1.07
C THR A 50 7.93 -7.99 2.36
N PRO A 51 7.84 -9.05 3.19
CA PRO A 51 8.72 -9.20 4.35
C PRO A 51 10.20 -9.14 3.94
N SER A 52 11.02 -8.50 4.76
CA SER A 52 12.48 -8.50 4.64
C SER A 52 13.10 -8.77 6.01
N ASN A 53 14.40 -9.11 6.05
CA ASN A 53 15.09 -9.42 7.31
C ASN A 53 15.06 -8.27 8.34
N ALA A 54 14.90 -7.04 7.87
CA ALA A 54 14.88 -5.84 8.70
C ALA A 54 13.47 -5.22 8.86
N GLY A 55 12.41 -5.89 8.38
CA GLY A 55 11.05 -5.36 8.39
C GLY A 55 10.32 -5.69 7.10
N SER A 56 10.13 -4.70 6.23
CA SER A 56 9.44 -4.89 4.95
C SER A 56 9.88 -3.93 3.84
N VAL A 57 9.62 -4.35 2.61
CA VAL A 57 9.72 -3.53 1.41
C VAL A 57 8.31 -3.26 0.90
N ILE A 58 7.99 -1.99 0.72
CA ILE A 58 6.72 -1.48 0.22
C ILE A 58 6.92 -1.12 -1.24
N LYS A 59 6.13 -1.71 -2.12
CA LYS A 59 6.05 -1.36 -3.54
C LYS A 59 4.69 -0.76 -3.82
N VAL A 60 4.64 0.45 -4.40
CA VAL A 60 3.39 1.11 -4.78
C VAL A 60 3.33 1.26 -6.29
N MET A 61 2.23 0.80 -6.88
CA MET A 61 1.93 0.89 -8.30
C MET A 61 0.61 1.63 -8.51
N ARG A 62 0.60 2.54 -9.48
CA ARG A 62 -0.60 3.21 -9.98
C ARG A 62 -0.81 2.76 -11.43
N PRO A 63 -1.94 2.13 -11.78
CA PRO A 63 -2.30 1.85 -13.17
C PRO A 63 -2.38 3.13 -14.02
N ALA A 64 -2.13 3.03 -15.33
CA ALA A 64 -2.07 4.21 -16.22
C ALA A 64 -3.41 4.99 -16.29
N ASN A 65 -4.53 4.29 -16.23
CA ASN A 65 -5.89 4.87 -16.30
C ASN A 65 -6.61 4.78 -14.95
N ALA A 66 -5.84 4.75 -13.86
CA ALA A 66 -6.39 4.74 -12.51
C ALA A 66 -7.15 6.04 -12.21
N PRO A 67 -8.27 5.97 -11.46
CA PRO A 67 -8.87 7.15 -10.87
C PRO A 67 -7.87 7.94 -10.02
N ASP A 68 -8.15 9.22 -9.81
CA ASP A 68 -7.39 10.06 -8.89
C ASP A 68 -8.02 10.09 -7.49
N ASP A 69 -8.29 8.89 -6.95
CA ASP A 69 -8.94 8.69 -5.66
C ASP A 69 -8.36 7.46 -4.93
N PRO A 70 -7.43 7.64 -3.97
CA PRO A 70 -6.96 8.92 -3.45
C PRO A 70 -6.02 9.67 -4.43
N PRO A 71 -5.90 11.00 -4.34
CA PRO A 71 -4.89 11.76 -5.08
C PRO A 71 -3.46 11.28 -4.75
N GLU A 72 -2.53 11.37 -5.72
CA GLU A 72 -1.14 10.95 -5.50
C GLU A 72 -0.47 11.55 -4.24
N PRO A 73 -0.62 12.86 -3.93
CA PRO A 73 -0.02 13.43 -2.72
C PRO A 73 -0.51 12.78 -1.43
N GLU A 74 -1.81 12.47 -1.35
CA GLU A 74 -2.42 11.79 -0.20
C GLU A 74 -1.87 10.37 -0.06
N MET A 75 -1.76 9.64 -1.17
CA MET A 75 -1.21 8.29 -1.18
C MET A 75 0.25 8.28 -0.71
N ARG A 76 1.09 9.20 -1.22
CA ARG A 76 2.50 9.32 -0.83
C ARG A 76 2.65 9.67 0.64
N PHE A 77 1.87 10.63 1.12
CA PHE A 77 1.89 11.05 2.52
C PHE A 77 1.48 9.91 3.46
N THR A 78 0.44 9.17 3.09
CA THR A 78 -0.06 8.04 3.88
C THR A 78 0.94 6.89 3.92
N ILE A 79 1.58 6.55 2.80
CA ILE A 79 2.67 5.56 2.75
C ILE A 79 3.83 5.99 3.67
N ALA A 80 4.26 7.25 3.57
CA ALA A 80 5.35 7.76 4.41
C ALA A 80 5.02 7.61 5.91
N ARG A 81 3.80 8.01 6.31
CA ARG A 81 3.32 7.91 7.70
C ARG A 81 3.22 6.49 8.25
N CYS A 82 2.98 5.51 7.39
CA CYS A 82 2.87 4.11 7.80
C CYS A 82 4.20 3.36 7.70
N ALA A 83 5.16 3.87 6.94
CA ALA A 83 6.48 3.28 6.76
C ALA A 83 7.49 3.69 7.85
N THR A 84 7.25 4.80 8.55
CA THR A 84 8.06 5.30 9.66
C THR A 84 7.42 4.97 11.01
#